data_AF-A0A7R9WUS4-F1
#
_entry.id   AF-A0A7R9WUS4-F1
#
_cell.length_a   1.000
_cell.length_b   1.000
_cell.length_c   1.000
_cell.angle_alpha   90.00
_cell.angle_beta   90.00
_cell.angle_gamma   90.00
#
_symmetry.space_group_name_H-M   'P 1'
#
loop_
_entity.id
_entity.type
_entity.pdbx_description
1 polymer ?
#
loop_
_entity_poly.entity_id
_entity_poly.type
_entity_poly.pdbx_seq_one_letter_code
_entity_poly.pdbx_strand_id
1 'polypeptide(L)'
;TENDAGMHWGYPNCFTEFELSADVAKGRGTAWAWPSFLNEGYTDEQCRTDHIAPAMALQAHSAPLGITFYEWKTDRPSQCADTAFPQWMDGYAFLAYHGSWNRDIPTGYKVVYVAM
;
A
#
# COMPACT_ATOMS: atom_id res chain seq x y z
N THR A 1 -11.59 10.50 1.63
CA THR A 1 -12.34 11.49 2.44
C THR A 1 -13.69 10.87 2.78
N GLU A 2 -14.63 11.57 3.43
CA GLU A 2 -16.01 11.03 3.58
C GLU A 2 -16.67 10.71 2.22
N ASN A 3 -16.17 11.30 1.12
CA ASN A 3 -16.66 11.03 -0.24
C ASN A 3 -16.45 9.58 -0.69
N ASP A 4 -15.52 8.84 -0.07
CA ASP A 4 -15.17 7.48 -0.45
C ASP A 4 -15.75 6.43 0.52
N ALA A 5 -16.50 6.87 1.53
CA ALA A 5 -17.09 5.99 2.53
C ALA A 5 -18.06 4.98 1.88
N GLY A 6 -17.87 3.70 2.17
CA GLY A 6 -18.76 2.62 1.69
C GLY A 6 -18.55 2.17 0.24
N MET A 7 -17.58 2.75 -0.46
CA MET A 7 -17.20 2.31 -1.81
C MET A 7 -16.44 0.95 -1.75
N HIS A 8 -16.10 0.33 -2.90
CA HIS A 8 -15.47 -1.00 -2.99
C HIS A 8 -14.02 -1.04 -3.56
N TRP A 9 -13.10 -1.74 -2.86
CA TRP A 9 -11.62 -1.69 -3.08
C TRP A 9 -11.08 -2.96 -3.75
N GLY A 10 -11.93 -3.96 -4.01
CA GLY A 10 -11.56 -5.16 -4.78
C GLY A 10 -11.88 -6.48 -4.09
N TYR A 11 -11.58 -6.58 -2.81
CA TYR A 11 -11.71 -7.84 -2.07
C TYR A 11 -13.18 -8.31 -1.99
N PRO A 12 -13.50 -9.60 -2.22
CA PRO A 12 -12.57 -10.74 -2.31
C PRO A 12 -12.07 -11.07 -3.71
N ASN A 13 -12.58 -10.41 -4.75
CA ASN A 13 -12.46 -10.91 -6.12
C ASN A 13 -11.25 -10.32 -6.86
N CYS A 14 -10.85 -9.11 -6.48
CA CYS A 14 -9.85 -8.33 -7.19
C CYS A 14 -8.64 -8.01 -6.31
N PHE A 15 -7.44 -8.22 -6.85
CA PHE A 15 -6.17 -7.99 -6.16
C PHE A 15 -5.24 -7.14 -7.00
N THR A 16 -4.42 -6.35 -6.32
CA THR A 16 -3.49 -5.39 -6.95
C THR A 16 -2.16 -6.05 -7.31
N GLU A 17 -1.71 -5.80 -8.54
CA GLU A 17 -0.36 -6.08 -9.00
C GLU A 17 0.67 -5.20 -8.28
N PHE A 18 1.66 -5.86 -7.64
CA PHE A 18 2.91 -5.21 -7.25
C PHE A 18 4.06 -5.56 -8.21
N GLU A 19 4.18 -6.83 -8.57
CA GLU A 19 5.22 -7.31 -9.48
C GLU A 19 4.78 -8.66 -10.05
N LEU A 20 4.22 -8.62 -11.26
CA LEU A 20 3.89 -9.81 -12.04
C LEU A 20 4.94 -10.04 -13.12
N SER A 21 4.96 -11.25 -13.68
CA SER A 21 5.83 -11.57 -14.80
C SER A 21 5.46 -10.72 -16.03
N ALA A 22 6.48 -10.35 -16.83
CA ALA A 22 6.32 -9.37 -17.91
C ALA A 22 5.31 -9.79 -19.00
N ASP A 23 5.04 -11.08 -19.14
CA ASP A 23 4.05 -11.65 -20.06
C ASP A 23 2.59 -11.42 -19.61
N VAL A 24 2.37 -11.13 -18.32
CA VAL A 24 1.04 -10.88 -17.74
C VAL A 24 0.90 -9.44 -17.26
N ALA A 25 1.97 -8.86 -16.74
CA ALA A 25 2.00 -7.56 -16.07
C ALA A 25 1.38 -6.44 -16.91
N LYS A 26 0.57 -5.60 -16.25
CA LYS A 26 0.08 -4.32 -16.79
C LYS A 26 0.63 -3.13 -16.03
N GLY A 27 1.41 -3.37 -14.98
CA GLY A 27 2.06 -2.35 -14.18
C GLY A 27 1.54 -2.32 -12.75
N ARG A 28 2.41 -1.85 -11.84
CA ARG A 28 2.11 -1.65 -10.42
C ARG A 28 0.82 -0.85 -10.21
N GLY A 29 -0.06 -1.38 -9.37
CA GLY A 29 -1.36 -0.77 -9.09
C GLY A 29 -2.51 -1.31 -9.93
N THR A 30 -2.23 -2.07 -11.00
CA THR A 30 -3.29 -2.68 -11.81
C THR A 30 -4.04 -3.73 -11.01
N ALA A 31 -5.38 -3.70 -11.04
CA ALA A 31 -6.22 -4.71 -10.41
C ALA A 31 -6.49 -5.88 -11.38
N TRP A 32 -6.49 -7.08 -10.82
CA TRP A 32 -6.69 -8.35 -11.52
C TRP A 32 -7.72 -9.20 -10.78
N ALA A 33 -8.53 -9.96 -11.52
CA ALA A 33 -9.41 -10.94 -10.91
C ALA A 33 -8.59 -12.12 -10.39
N TRP A 34 -8.92 -12.60 -9.20
CA TRP A 34 -8.25 -13.77 -8.67
C TRP A 34 -8.65 -15.03 -9.46
N PRO A 35 -7.73 -15.94 -9.78
CA PRO A 35 -8.00 -17.05 -10.69
C PRO A 35 -9.18 -17.95 -10.31
N SER A 36 -9.49 -18.13 -9.03
CA SER A 36 -10.66 -18.94 -8.63
C SER A 36 -11.99 -18.29 -9.03
N PHE A 37 -12.07 -16.96 -9.02
CA PHE A 37 -13.28 -16.21 -9.34
C PHE A 37 -13.48 -16.01 -10.84
N LEU A 38 -12.45 -16.24 -11.67
CA LEU A 38 -12.61 -16.24 -13.13
C LEU A 38 -13.64 -17.29 -13.59
N ASN A 39 -13.67 -18.45 -12.93
CA ASN A 39 -14.65 -19.51 -13.22
C ASN A 39 -16.06 -19.17 -12.74
N GLU A 40 -16.20 -18.16 -11.88
CA GLU A 40 -17.48 -17.64 -11.37
C GLU A 40 -18.00 -16.45 -12.19
N GLY A 41 -17.28 -16.08 -13.26
CA GLY A 41 -17.68 -15.02 -14.20
C GLY A 41 -17.09 -13.63 -13.89
N TYR A 42 -16.19 -13.51 -12.90
CA TYR A 42 -15.42 -12.29 -12.72
C TYR A 42 -14.38 -12.13 -13.82
N THR A 43 -14.12 -10.88 -14.20
CA THR A 43 -13.15 -10.54 -15.23
C THR A 43 -12.15 -9.52 -14.70
N ASP A 44 -10.94 -9.54 -15.26
CA ASP A 44 -9.96 -8.52 -14.91
C ASP A 44 -10.44 -7.11 -15.25
N GLU A 45 -11.32 -6.97 -16.26
CA GLU A 45 -11.86 -5.67 -16.65
C GLU A 45 -12.77 -5.09 -15.57
N GLN A 46 -13.69 -5.89 -15.02
CA GLN A 46 -14.49 -5.48 -13.88
C GLN A 46 -13.62 -5.10 -12.68
N CYS A 47 -12.51 -5.82 -12.46
CA CYS A 47 -11.57 -5.46 -11.40
C CYS A 47 -10.91 -4.10 -11.61
N ARG A 48 -10.75 -3.65 -12.86
CA ARG A 48 -10.20 -2.34 -13.20
C ARG A 48 -11.24 -1.22 -13.18
N THR A 49 -12.50 -1.51 -13.51
CA THR A 49 -13.54 -0.48 -13.67
C THR A 49 -14.45 -0.29 -12.47
N ASP A 50 -14.73 -1.37 -11.74
CA ASP A 50 -15.80 -1.38 -10.73
C ASP A 50 -15.26 -1.17 -9.31
N HIS A 51 -13.98 -0.80 -9.20
CA HIS A 51 -13.21 -0.76 -7.96
C HIS A 51 -12.33 0.46 -7.89
N ILE A 52 -12.07 0.94 -6.67
CA ILE A 52 -11.13 2.03 -6.45
C ILE A 52 -9.72 1.47 -6.39
N ALA A 53 -8.87 1.93 -7.32
CA ALA A 53 -7.46 1.56 -7.36
C ALA A 53 -6.71 2.11 -6.13
N PRO A 54 -5.69 1.39 -5.63
CA PRO A 54 -4.90 1.88 -4.51
C PRO A 54 -4.02 3.06 -4.95
N ALA A 55 -3.76 3.99 -4.03
CA ALA A 55 -2.81 5.08 -4.26
C ALA A 55 -1.39 4.56 -4.54
N MET A 56 -1.01 3.43 -3.92
CA MET A 56 0.24 2.74 -4.20
C MET A 56 0.14 1.25 -3.89
N ALA A 57 0.84 0.44 -4.69
CA ALA A 57 1.07 -0.97 -4.40
C ALA A 57 2.32 -1.14 -3.52
N LEU A 58 2.25 -2.05 -2.54
CA LEU A 58 3.35 -2.38 -1.64
C LEU A 58 3.83 -3.81 -1.89
N GLN A 59 5.09 -4.09 -1.55
CA GLN A 59 5.65 -5.43 -1.68
C GLN A 59 4.76 -6.46 -0.98
N ALA A 60 4.35 -7.49 -1.72
CA ALA A 60 3.50 -8.56 -1.23
C ALA A 60 4.08 -9.20 0.04
N HIS A 61 3.19 -9.52 0.98
CA HIS A 61 3.48 -10.09 2.30
C HIS A 61 4.29 -9.20 3.27
N SER A 62 4.55 -7.92 2.97
CA SER A 62 5.22 -7.01 3.92
C SER A 62 4.43 -6.72 5.19
N ALA A 63 3.12 -6.98 5.20
CA ALA A 63 2.19 -6.84 6.32
C ALA A 63 2.27 -5.46 7.01
N PRO A 64 1.90 -4.37 6.32
CA PRO A 64 1.85 -3.05 6.94
C PRO A 64 0.77 -3.02 8.03
N LEU A 65 1.14 -2.69 9.27
CA LEU A 65 0.21 -2.60 10.43
C LEU A 65 -0.02 -1.17 10.92
N GLY A 66 0.67 -0.19 10.34
CA GLY A 66 0.50 1.21 10.70
C GLY A 66 1.05 2.14 9.63
N ILE A 67 0.42 3.32 9.54
CA ILE A 67 0.84 4.45 8.72
C ILE A 67 0.69 5.73 9.53
N THR A 68 1.67 6.62 9.45
CA THR A 68 1.58 7.97 10.00
C THR A 68 2.24 8.95 9.04
N PHE A 69 1.77 10.19 9.01
CA PHE A 69 2.36 11.23 8.19
C PHE A 69 3.20 12.13 9.10
N TYR A 70 4.43 12.41 8.68
CA TYR A 70 5.31 13.28 9.43
C TYR A 70 4.85 14.72 9.28
N GLU A 71 4.60 15.38 10.41
CA GLU A 71 4.32 16.81 10.48
C GLU A 71 5.53 17.50 11.09
N TRP A 72 6.31 18.21 10.27
CA TRP A 72 7.42 18.99 10.74
C TRP A 72 6.93 20.18 11.56
N LYS A 73 7.57 20.42 12.69
CA LYS A 73 7.30 21.55 13.56
C LYS A 73 8.58 22.31 13.86
N THR A 74 8.51 23.62 13.67
CA THR A 74 9.57 24.57 14.05
C THR A 74 9.75 24.62 15.56
N ASP A 75 8.64 24.54 16.29
CA ASP A 75 8.58 24.51 17.75
C ASP A 75 8.64 23.06 18.25
N ARG A 76 9.71 22.72 18.97
CA ARG A 76 9.84 21.40 19.61
C ARG A 76 9.56 21.53 21.10
N PRO A 77 8.78 20.60 21.69
CA PRO A 77 8.68 20.51 23.14
C PRO A 77 10.08 20.33 23.75
N SER A 78 10.36 21.02 24.85
CA SER A 78 11.70 21.01 25.49
C SER A 78 12.16 19.63 25.96
N GLN A 79 11.24 18.67 26.08
CA GLN A 79 11.51 17.28 26.42
C GLN A 79 11.99 16.40 25.24
N CYS A 80 11.96 16.90 24.00
CA CYS A 80 12.42 16.15 22.84
C CYS A 80 13.93 16.30 22.64
N ALA A 81 14.61 15.21 22.25
CA ALA A 81 16.00 15.29 21.79
C ALA A 81 16.11 16.15 20.52
N ASP A 82 17.30 16.70 20.24
CA ASP A 82 17.57 17.54 19.05
C ASP A 82 17.44 16.81 17.70
N THR A 83 16.92 15.60 17.70
CA THR A 83 16.80 14.72 16.53
C THR A 83 15.33 14.55 16.16
N ALA A 84 14.85 15.34 15.20
CA ALA A 84 13.67 14.99 14.41
C ALA A 84 14.09 14.77 12.96
N PHE A 85 13.18 14.21 12.15
CA PHE A 85 13.42 14.14 10.72
C PHE A 85 13.59 15.55 10.12
N PRO A 86 14.35 15.68 9.02
CA PRO A 86 14.56 16.97 8.36
C PRO A 86 13.25 17.59 7.85
N GLN A 87 13.22 18.92 7.73
CA GLN A 87 12.06 19.67 7.22
C GLN A 87 11.61 19.22 5.82
N TRP A 88 12.53 18.79 4.96
CA TRP A 88 12.18 18.35 3.60
C TRP A 88 11.42 17.00 3.57
N MET A 89 11.33 16.30 4.70
CA MET A 89 10.47 15.13 4.86
C MET A 89 9.06 15.48 5.36
N ASP A 90 8.74 16.75 5.57
CA ASP A 90 7.40 17.18 5.98
C ASP A 90 6.34 16.63 5.02
N GLY A 91 5.27 16.06 5.58
CA GLY A 91 4.23 15.36 4.85
C GLY A 91 4.54 13.91 4.45
N TYR A 92 5.78 13.43 4.57
CA TYR A 92 6.11 12.05 4.17
C TYR A 92 5.33 11.03 5.00
N ALA A 93 4.90 9.94 4.36
CA ALA A 93 4.25 8.84 5.05
C ALA A 93 5.31 7.85 5.58
N PHE A 94 5.20 7.45 6.85
CA PHE A 94 5.99 6.37 7.45
C PHE A 94 5.10 5.16 7.66
N LEU A 95 5.52 4.00 7.17
CA LEU A 95 4.77 2.75 7.23
C LEU A 95 5.55 1.70 8.03
N ALA A 96 4.86 1.02 8.94
CA ALA A 96 5.41 -0.07 9.74
C ALA A 96 5.14 -1.43 9.07
N TYR A 97 6.13 -2.00 8.38
CA TYR A 97 6.04 -3.33 7.78
C TYR A 97 6.38 -4.38 8.81
N HIS A 98 5.36 -5.13 9.27
CA HIS A 98 5.50 -6.10 10.34
C HIS A 98 6.28 -7.35 9.93
N GLY A 99 6.21 -7.73 8.66
CA GLY A 99 6.98 -8.86 8.12
C GLY A 99 6.14 -10.03 7.65
N SER A 100 6.68 -10.72 6.65
CA SER A 100 6.04 -11.85 5.99
C SER A 100 6.17 -13.16 6.77
N TRP A 101 5.08 -13.89 6.90
CA TRP A 101 5.10 -15.31 7.27
C TRP A 101 4.92 -16.23 6.04
N ASN A 102 4.27 -15.75 4.98
CA ASN A 102 3.91 -16.53 3.79
C ASN A 102 4.72 -16.12 2.55
N ARG A 103 6.05 -16.20 2.63
CA ARG A 103 6.97 -15.93 1.52
C ARG A 103 8.29 -16.63 1.76
N ASP A 104 8.85 -17.27 0.73
CA ASP A 104 10.11 -18.04 0.84
C ASP A 104 11.30 -17.19 1.28
N ILE A 105 11.47 -16.03 0.63
CA ILE A 105 12.44 -15.02 1.05
C ILE A 105 11.67 -13.99 1.89
N PRO A 106 11.96 -13.84 3.19
CA PRO A 106 11.21 -12.90 4.01
C PRO A 106 11.33 -11.45 3.54
N THR A 107 10.29 -10.66 3.75
CA THR A 107 10.27 -9.21 3.48
C THR A 107 9.44 -8.49 4.54
N GLY A 108 9.60 -7.17 4.65
CA GLY A 108 9.08 -6.37 5.77
C GLY A 108 10.11 -6.23 6.88
N TYR A 109 9.68 -6.36 8.15
CA TYR A 109 10.53 -6.20 9.35
C TYR A 109 11.27 -4.86 9.42
N LYS A 110 10.59 -3.78 9.01
CA LYS A 110 11.20 -2.45 8.90
C LYS A 110 10.16 -1.35 8.93
N VAL A 111 10.62 -0.14 9.25
CA VAL A 111 9.88 1.09 8.96
C VAL A 111 10.40 1.63 7.62
N VAL A 112 9.48 1.96 6.72
CA VAL A 112 9.79 2.62 5.46
C VAL A 112 9.14 4.00 5.43
N TYR A 113 9.61 4.86 4.53
CA TYR A 113 8.95 6.12 4.22
C TYR A 113 8.56 6.19 2.74
N VAL A 114 7.55 7.00 2.44
CA VAL A 114 7.11 7.37 1.11
C VAL A 114 7.19 8.89 1.02
N ALA A 115 7.99 9.36 0.06
CA ALA A 115 8.10 10.78 -0.23
C ALA A 115 6.79 11.28 -0.87
N MET A 116 6.42 12.52 -0.54
CA MET A 116 5.26 13.23 -1.09
C MET A 116 5.71 14.35 -2.03
#